data_AF-A0A925EZK4-F1
#
_entry.id   AF-A0A925EZK4-F1
#
_cell.length_a   1.000
_cell.length_b   1.000
_cell.length_c   1.000
_cell.angle_alpha   90.00
_cell.angle_beta   90.00
_cell.angle_gamma   90.00
#
_symmetry.space_group_name_H-M   'P 1'
#
loop_
_entity.id
_entity.type
_entity.pdbx_description
1 polymer ?
#
loop_
_entity_poly.entity_id
_entity_poly.type
_entity_poly.pdbx_seq_one_letter_code
_entity_poly.pdbx_strand_id
1 'polypeptide(L)'
;MLLGKNLILATKPFAKEIRNRSWFHTISTLLLLVSALAGTLVIPAIALKLAFSITAGLLLIRMFIIYHDHQHHTILTKSSTADVIMTIFGMYMLSPTSIWKRSHDHHHNHNSKLFSASIGSYPIVTRKKYMDMTAIQKFSYLAIRHPVTIVLGYFSMFIVGMCVRSFISNPRKHFDSLVALVLHITVAVLLFIFWGWQAWFFMFFLPFLIAFGMGAYLFYAQHNFPGVEFYENKNWVYEKAALESSSFMKMHPLMEWFTGNIGYHHIHHLNSKIPFYRLKEVMKHFAELQNCKTTSLTPKAMSACFKLKVWDQESKQMIGVKGLN
;
A
#
# COMPACT_ATOMS: atom_id res chain seq x y z
N MET A 1 -8.45 -21.10 22.42
CA MET A 1 -7.65 -20.36 21.42
C MET A 1 -8.27 -20.62 20.06
N LEU A 2 -8.77 -19.58 19.38
CA LEU A 2 -9.33 -19.67 18.04
C LEU A 2 -8.19 -19.77 17.01
N LEU A 3 -8.26 -20.73 16.10
CA LEU A 3 -7.26 -20.94 15.04
C LEU A 3 -7.93 -21.11 13.68
N GLY A 4 -7.18 -20.77 12.62
CA GLY A 4 -7.60 -20.94 11.23
C GLY A 4 -8.96 -20.29 10.93
N LYS A 5 -9.80 -21.01 10.20
CA LYS A 5 -11.14 -20.57 9.78
C LYS A 5 -12.02 -20.08 10.94
N ASN A 6 -11.89 -20.65 12.14
CA ASN A 6 -12.70 -20.25 13.30
C ASN A 6 -12.35 -18.83 13.76
N LEU A 7 -11.09 -18.43 13.69
CA LEU A 7 -10.67 -17.06 13.99
C LEU A 7 -11.24 -16.09 12.95
N ILE A 8 -11.17 -16.42 11.65
CA ILE A 8 -11.81 -15.60 10.60
C ILE A 8 -13.30 -15.43 10.86
N LEU A 9 -14.01 -16.53 11.11
CA LEU A 9 -15.45 -16.49 11.38
C LEU A 9 -15.77 -15.61 12.59
N ALA A 10 -14.96 -15.68 13.65
CA ALA A 10 -15.14 -14.86 14.84
C ALA A 10 -14.96 -13.35 14.57
N THR A 11 -14.17 -12.97 13.55
CA THR A 11 -14.03 -11.55 13.17
C THR A 11 -15.19 -11.00 12.33
N LYS A 12 -16.09 -11.84 11.79
CA LYS A 12 -17.21 -11.38 10.92
C LYS A 12 -18.09 -10.27 11.51
N PRO A 13 -18.42 -10.24 12.82
CA PRO A 13 -19.18 -9.13 13.41
C PRO A 13 -18.48 -7.76 13.26
N PHE A 14 -17.16 -7.75 13.10
CA PHE A 14 -16.36 -6.55 12.88
C PHE A 14 -16.37 -6.07 11.42
N ALA A 15 -16.84 -6.90 10.47
CA ALA A 15 -16.99 -6.51 9.06
C ALA A 15 -18.22 -5.63 8.80
N LYS A 16 -19.08 -5.40 9.81
CA LYS A 16 -20.24 -4.52 9.68
C LYS A 16 -19.79 -3.07 9.59
N GLU A 17 -20.18 -2.39 8.51
CA GLU A 17 -19.96 -0.97 8.31
C GLU A 17 -20.75 -0.12 9.33
N ILE A 18 -20.12 0.95 9.82
CA ILE A 18 -20.78 2.06 10.51
C ILE A 18 -20.81 3.24 9.53
N ARG A 19 -21.87 3.35 8.72
CA ARG A 19 -21.92 4.24 7.55
C ARG A 19 -21.63 5.72 7.86
N ASN A 20 -22.15 6.24 8.97
CA ASN A 20 -21.89 7.63 9.38
C ASN A 20 -20.39 7.86 9.69
N ARG A 21 -19.71 6.86 10.28
CA ARG A 21 -18.27 6.92 10.56
C ARG A 21 -17.46 6.83 9.26
N SER A 22 -17.90 6.00 8.31
CA SER A 22 -17.31 5.94 6.97
C SER A 22 -17.38 7.31 6.26
N TRP A 23 -18.56 7.93 6.20
CA TRP A 23 -18.73 9.26 5.60
C TRP A 23 -17.96 10.34 6.35
N PHE A 24 -17.99 10.33 7.67
CA PHE A 24 -17.20 11.25 8.49
C PHE A 24 -15.72 11.18 8.11
N HIS A 25 -15.13 9.98 8.08
CA HIS A 25 -13.73 9.82 7.70
C HIS A 25 -13.43 10.26 6.26
N THR A 26 -14.30 9.94 5.30
CA THR A 26 -14.14 10.36 3.91
C THR A 26 -14.18 11.88 3.78
N ILE A 27 -15.24 12.52 4.27
CA ILE A 27 -15.45 13.97 4.14
C ILE A 27 -14.40 14.74 4.94
N SER A 28 -14.12 14.35 6.18
CA SER A 28 -13.10 15.02 6.99
C SER A 28 -11.72 14.96 6.33
N THR A 29 -11.36 13.80 5.76
CA THR A 29 -10.06 13.63 5.10
C THR A 29 -9.98 14.47 3.81
N LEU A 30 -11.06 14.50 3.02
CA LEU A 30 -11.13 15.35 1.82
C LEU A 30 -11.04 16.85 2.16
N LEU A 31 -11.79 17.31 3.18
CA LEU A 31 -11.74 18.71 3.62
C LEU A 31 -10.34 19.10 4.10
N LEU A 32 -9.70 18.25 4.91
CA LEU A 32 -8.33 18.48 5.36
C LEU A 32 -7.34 18.47 4.20
N LEU A 33 -7.51 17.56 3.23
CA LEU A 33 -6.65 17.47 2.06
C LEU A 33 -6.76 18.72 1.19
N VAL A 34 -7.98 19.15 0.87
CA VAL A 34 -8.23 20.38 0.11
C VAL A 34 -7.68 21.59 0.85
N SER A 35 -7.90 21.68 2.16
CA SER A 35 -7.35 22.76 2.99
C SER A 35 -5.83 22.77 2.98
N ALA A 36 -5.19 21.60 3.05
CA ALA A 36 -3.74 21.49 3.02
C ALA A 36 -3.18 21.90 1.66
N LEU A 37 -3.79 21.43 0.56
CA LEU A 37 -3.41 21.82 -0.79
C LEU A 37 -3.60 23.32 -1.03
N ALA A 38 -4.72 23.90 -0.59
CA ALA A 38 -4.95 25.35 -0.66
C ALA A 38 -3.90 26.14 0.12
N GLY A 39 -3.50 25.65 1.30
CA GLY A 39 -2.42 26.23 2.10
C GLY A 39 -1.09 26.30 1.35
N THR A 40 -0.78 25.34 0.47
CA THR A 40 0.45 25.38 -0.36
C THR A 40 0.47 26.53 -1.37
N LEU A 41 -0.70 27.01 -1.79
CA LEU A 41 -0.85 28.09 -2.77
C LEU A 41 -0.93 29.47 -2.11
N VAL A 42 -1.77 29.60 -1.08
CA VAL A 42 -2.12 30.90 -0.50
C VAL A 42 -1.03 31.44 0.44
N ILE A 43 -0.28 30.56 1.10
CA ILE A 43 0.68 30.98 2.12
C ILE A 43 2.01 31.36 1.47
N PRO A 44 2.55 32.57 1.69
CA PRO A 44 3.78 33.00 1.03
C PRO A 44 5.03 32.32 1.61
N ALA A 45 5.04 32.01 2.91
CA ALA A 45 6.19 31.44 3.59
C ALA A 45 6.52 30.01 3.10
N ILE A 46 7.71 29.83 2.53
CA ILE A 46 8.15 28.53 1.96
C ILE A 46 8.12 27.40 2.99
N ALA A 47 8.55 27.66 4.23
CA ALA A 47 8.54 26.65 5.29
C ALA A 47 7.12 26.15 5.59
N LEU A 48 6.12 27.04 5.57
CA LEU A 48 4.72 26.66 5.74
C LEU A 48 4.19 25.93 4.51
N LYS A 49 4.52 26.37 3.28
CA LYS A 49 4.18 25.62 2.05
C LYS A 49 4.70 24.18 2.11
N LEU A 50 5.93 23.99 2.58
CA LEU A 50 6.53 22.68 2.76
C LEU A 50 5.76 21.85 3.81
N ALA A 51 5.42 22.42 4.96
CA ALA A 51 4.63 21.74 5.99
C ALA A 51 3.23 21.32 5.48
N PHE A 52 2.55 22.20 4.75
CA PHE A 52 1.27 21.90 4.11
C PHE A 52 1.38 20.83 3.03
N SER A 53 2.46 20.87 2.23
CA SER A 53 2.74 19.87 1.19
C SER A 53 2.99 18.47 1.76
N ILE A 54 3.78 18.38 2.84
CA ILE A 54 4.01 17.13 3.57
C ILE A 54 2.68 16.61 4.15
N THR A 55 1.90 17.50 4.77
CA THR A 55 0.60 17.16 5.34
C THR A 55 -0.37 16.66 4.27
N ALA A 56 -0.41 17.31 3.09
CA ALA A 56 -1.19 16.87 1.96
C ALA A 56 -0.77 15.47 1.49
N GLY A 57 0.54 15.20 1.38
CA GLY A 57 1.06 13.87 1.06
C GLY A 57 0.60 12.78 2.04
N LEU A 58 0.61 13.07 3.34
CA LEU A 58 0.10 12.15 4.37
C LEU A 58 -1.43 11.96 4.31
N LEU A 59 -2.18 13.01 3.99
CA LEU A 59 -3.64 12.94 3.79
C LEU A 59 -4.02 12.18 2.53
N LEU A 60 -3.20 12.23 1.47
CA LEU A 60 -3.36 11.39 0.28
C LEU A 60 -3.23 9.90 0.63
N ILE A 61 -2.30 9.53 1.51
CA ILE A 61 -2.18 8.15 2.01
C ILE A 61 -3.45 7.76 2.76
N ARG A 62 -3.94 8.63 3.65
CA ARG A 62 -5.18 8.38 4.40
C ARG A 62 -6.37 8.16 3.47
N MET A 63 -6.53 9.04 2.49
CA MET A 63 -7.61 8.95 1.52
C MET A 63 -7.47 7.71 0.62
N PHE A 64 -6.24 7.31 0.29
CA PHE A 64 -5.97 6.06 -0.42
C PHE A 64 -6.41 4.82 0.34
N ILE A 65 -6.33 4.83 1.67
CA ILE A 65 -6.76 3.71 2.50
C ILE A 65 -8.28 3.63 2.57
N ILE A 66 -8.95 4.79 2.63
CA ILE A 66 -10.41 4.89 2.50
C ILE A 66 -10.86 4.39 1.11
N TYR A 67 -10.16 4.80 0.05
CA TYR A 67 -10.39 4.29 -1.31
C TYR A 67 -10.20 2.77 -1.38
N HIS A 68 -9.11 2.24 -0.82
CA HIS A 68 -8.82 0.82 -0.75
C HIS A 68 -9.95 0.03 -0.08
N ASP A 69 -10.45 0.51 1.06
CA ASP A 69 -11.54 -0.13 1.80
C ASP A 69 -12.87 -0.09 1.02
N HIS A 70 -13.13 1.03 0.33
CA HIS A 70 -14.26 1.13 -0.58
C HIS A 70 -14.16 0.10 -1.73
N GLN A 71 -12.98 -0.09 -2.31
CA GLN A 71 -12.72 -1.09 -3.37
C GLN A 71 -12.84 -2.55 -2.88
N HIS A 72 -12.64 -2.77 -1.57
CA HIS A 72 -12.97 -4.02 -0.89
C HIS A 72 -14.47 -4.18 -0.57
N HIS A 73 -15.28 -3.15 -0.84
CA HIS A 73 -16.68 -3.06 -0.47
C HIS A 73 -16.91 -3.21 1.05
N THR A 74 -16.04 -2.62 1.88
CA THR A 74 -16.17 -2.61 3.34
C THR A 74 -16.87 -1.36 3.87
N ILE A 75 -16.74 -0.25 3.15
CA ILE A 75 -17.33 1.04 3.50
C ILE A 75 -18.06 1.66 2.30
N LEU A 76 -19.05 2.49 2.61
CA LEU A 76 -19.90 3.23 1.70
C LEU A 76 -20.48 2.37 0.57
N THR A 77 -20.79 1.12 0.88
CA THR A 77 -21.36 0.18 -0.09
C THR A 77 -22.70 0.70 -0.61
N LYS A 78 -23.01 0.41 -1.88
CA LYS A 78 -24.27 0.83 -2.54
C LYS A 78 -24.49 2.35 -2.50
N SER A 79 -23.42 3.13 -2.68
CA SER A 79 -23.46 4.59 -2.64
C SER A 79 -22.91 5.16 -3.94
N SER A 80 -23.78 5.55 -4.87
CA SER A 80 -23.36 6.11 -6.17
C SER A 80 -22.46 7.35 -6.01
N THR A 81 -22.75 8.20 -5.02
CA THR A 81 -21.90 9.35 -4.68
C THR A 81 -20.50 8.92 -4.25
N ALA A 82 -20.39 7.86 -3.44
CA ALA A 82 -19.08 7.37 -3.02
C ALA A 82 -18.34 6.71 -4.20
N ASP A 83 -19.05 5.95 -5.04
CA ASP A 83 -18.48 5.36 -6.25
C ASP A 83 -17.83 6.42 -7.13
N VAL A 84 -18.54 7.53 -7.41
CA VAL A 84 -17.99 8.66 -8.20
C VAL A 84 -16.77 9.28 -7.55
N ILE A 85 -16.84 9.63 -6.25
CA ILE A 85 -15.71 10.21 -5.51
C ILE A 85 -14.49 9.30 -5.57
N MET A 86 -14.68 8.00 -5.33
CA MET A 86 -13.60 7.02 -5.27
C MET A 86 -13.03 6.72 -6.64
N THR A 87 -13.84 6.69 -7.70
CA THR A 87 -13.35 6.58 -9.08
C THR A 87 -12.48 7.77 -9.46
N ILE A 88 -12.95 9.01 -9.22
CA ILE A 88 -12.17 10.22 -9.50
C ILE A 88 -10.86 10.21 -8.70
N PHE A 89 -10.92 9.86 -7.41
CA PHE A 89 -9.75 9.78 -6.56
C PHE A 89 -8.75 8.70 -7.03
N GLY A 90 -9.23 7.53 -7.46
CA GLY A 90 -8.39 6.47 -8.01
C GLY A 90 -7.64 6.90 -9.28
N MET A 91 -8.30 7.66 -10.16
CA MET A 91 -7.67 8.29 -11.33
C MET A 91 -6.62 9.31 -10.91
N TYR A 92 -6.95 10.18 -9.95
CA TYR A 92 -6.05 11.19 -9.40
C TYR A 92 -4.79 10.58 -8.74
N MET A 93 -4.92 9.41 -8.11
CA MET A 93 -3.82 8.68 -7.46
C MET A 93 -3.10 7.69 -8.39
N LEU A 94 -3.22 7.81 -9.72
CA LEU A 94 -2.57 6.90 -10.68
C LEU A 94 -2.83 5.40 -10.34
N SER A 95 -3.98 5.12 -9.75
CA SER A 95 -4.39 3.81 -9.25
C SER A 95 -5.82 3.50 -9.70
N PRO A 96 -6.08 3.56 -11.01
CA PRO A 96 -7.42 3.42 -11.52
C PRO A 96 -7.96 2.02 -11.23
N THR A 97 -9.28 1.94 -11.08
CA THR A 97 -9.94 0.78 -10.49
C THR A 97 -9.64 -0.53 -11.24
N SER A 98 -9.53 -0.52 -12.57
CA SER A 98 -9.36 -1.75 -13.37
C SER A 98 -8.10 -2.54 -12.99
N ILE A 99 -6.96 -1.86 -12.84
CA ILE A 99 -5.67 -2.47 -12.54
C ILE A 99 -5.46 -2.60 -11.04
N TRP A 100 -5.85 -1.58 -10.26
CA TRP A 100 -5.64 -1.58 -8.82
C TRP A 100 -6.41 -2.72 -8.18
N LYS A 101 -7.72 -2.84 -8.46
CA LYS A 101 -8.57 -3.87 -7.88
C LYS A 101 -8.12 -5.27 -8.30
N ARG A 102 -7.84 -5.46 -9.59
CA ARG A 102 -7.34 -6.74 -10.13
C ARG A 102 -6.05 -7.19 -9.46
N SER A 103 -5.07 -6.30 -9.37
CA SER A 103 -3.75 -6.64 -8.81
C SER A 103 -3.83 -6.84 -7.30
N HIS A 104 -4.63 -6.05 -6.60
CA HIS A 104 -4.79 -6.14 -5.16
C HIS A 104 -5.63 -7.36 -4.73
N ASP A 105 -6.72 -7.67 -5.43
CA ASP A 105 -7.51 -8.90 -5.19
C ASP A 105 -6.66 -10.14 -5.48
N HIS A 106 -5.79 -10.10 -6.49
CA HIS A 106 -4.82 -11.18 -6.73
C HIS A 106 -3.84 -11.32 -5.55
N HIS A 107 -3.29 -10.20 -5.06
CA HIS A 107 -2.39 -10.18 -3.91
C HIS A 107 -3.02 -10.84 -2.68
N HIS A 108 -4.25 -10.47 -2.30
CA HIS A 108 -4.94 -11.09 -1.18
C HIS A 108 -5.14 -12.60 -1.36
N ASN A 109 -5.52 -13.06 -2.56
CA ASN A 109 -5.79 -14.47 -2.82
C ASN A 109 -4.53 -15.35 -2.95
N HIS A 110 -3.37 -14.73 -3.19
CA HIS A 110 -2.11 -15.44 -3.47
C HIS A 110 -0.95 -15.01 -2.57
N ASN A 111 -1.23 -14.22 -1.52
CA ASN A 111 -0.20 -13.70 -0.65
C ASN A 111 0.65 -14.84 -0.10
N SER A 112 1.97 -14.66 -0.21
CA SER A 112 3.00 -15.58 0.29
C SER A 112 2.98 -17.01 -0.25
N LYS A 113 2.41 -17.18 -1.45
CA LYS A 113 2.65 -18.37 -2.28
C LYS A 113 3.97 -18.21 -3.03
N LEU A 114 4.93 -19.09 -2.75
CA LEU A 114 6.12 -19.19 -3.58
C LEU A 114 5.73 -19.72 -4.97
N PHE A 115 6.41 -19.22 -6.01
CA PHE A 115 6.22 -19.60 -7.41
C PHE A 115 4.94 -19.09 -8.11
N SER A 116 4.13 -18.23 -7.48
CA SER A 116 3.06 -17.51 -8.19
C SER A 116 3.61 -16.27 -8.93
N ALA A 117 2.84 -15.77 -9.90
CA ALA A 117 3.11 -14.46 -10.48
C ALA A 117 3.04 -13.39 -9.37
N SER A 118 4.02 -12.49 -9.31
CA SER A 118 4.06 -11.41 -8.31
C SER A 118 3.15 -10.24 -8.72
N ILE A 119 1.90 -10.54 -9.06
CA ILE A 119 0.92 -9.53 -9.46
C ILE A 119 0.42 -8.85 -8.19
N GLY A 120 0.63 -7.53 -8.12
CA GLY A 120 0.30 -6.77 -6.92
C GLY A 120 1.22 -7.08 -5.74
N SER A 121 2.40 -7.66 -5.95
CA SER A 121 3.39 -7.93 -4.91
C SER A 121 4.83 -7.68 -5.37
N TYR A 122 5.75 -7.46 -4.43
CA TYR A 122 7.17 -7.43 -4.77
C TYR A 122 7.67 -8.87 -5.00
N PRO A 123 8.43 -9.13 -6.07
CA PRO A 123 8.87 -10.49 -6.38
C PRO A 123 9.77 -11.03 -5.25
N ILE A 124 9.53 -12.28 -4.85
CA ILE A 124 10.36 -13.00 -3.88
C ILE A 124 10.84 -14.28 -4.56
N VAL A 125 12.12 -14.59 -4.40
CA VAL A 125 12.73 -15.80 -4.92
C VAL A 125 13.38 -16.60 -3.81
N THR A 126 13.43 -17.92 -3.98
CA THR A 126 14.14 -18.81 -3.06
C THR A 126 15.65 -18.70 -3.25
N ARG A 127 16.44 -19.12 -2.24
CA ARG A 127 17.90 -19.20 -2.31
C ARG A 127 18.36 -19.96 -3.55
N LYS A 128 17.82 -21.17 -3.77
CA LYS A 128 18.12 -22.00 -4.94
C LYS A 128 17.86 -21.23 -6.25
N LYS A 129 16.66 -20.68 -6.41
CA LYS A 129 16.30 -19.94 -7.63
C LYS A 129 17.19 -18.71 -7.83
N TYR A 130 17.55 -18.00 -6.77
CA TYR A 130 18.46 -16.87 -6.87
C TYR A 130 19.85 -17.30 -7.34
N MET A 131 20.39 -18.42 -6.84
CA MET A 131 21.71 -18.91 -7.26
C MET A 131 21.73 -19.28 -8.74
N ASP A 132 20.65 -19.89 -9.24
CA ASP A 132 20.47 -20.31 -10.64
C ASP A 132 20.23 -19.14 -11.62
N MET A 133 19.98 -17.92 -11.13
CA MET A 133 19.75 -16.74 -11.98
C MET A 133 21.03 -16.25 -12.66
N THR A 134 20.87 -15.80 -13.91
CA THR A 134 21.92 -15.05 -14.62
C THR A 134 22.20 -13.70 -13.94
N ALA A 135 23.32 -13.06 -14.25
CA ALA A 135 23.68 -11.76 -13.70
C ALA A 135 22.61 -10.68 -13.97
N ILE A 136 22.02 -10.69 -15.17
CA ILE A 136 20.96 -9.75 -15.58
C ILE A 136 19.67 -9.99 -14.79
N GLN A 137 19.32 -11.26 -14.56
CA GLN A 137 18.15 -11.63 -13.76
C GLN A 137 18.34 -11.20 -12.28
N LYS A 138 19.53 -11.44 -11.70
CA LYS A 138 19.87 -10.99 -10.34
C LYS A 138 19.81 -9.47 -10.23
N PHE A 139 20.40 -8.75 -11.18
CA PHE A 139 20.35 -7.28 -11.21
C PHE A 139 18.91 -6.77 -11.27
N SER A 140 18.11 -7.27 -12.21
CA SER A 140 16.70 -6.86 -12.39
C SER A 140 15.88 -7.13 -11.12
N TYR A 141 16.07 -8.30 -10.51
CA TYR A 141 15.43 -8.67 -9.24
C TYR A 141 15.78 -7.70 -8.10
N LEU A 142 17.07 -7.42 -7.91
CA LEU A 142 17.53 -6.52 -6.86
C LEU A 142 17.12 -5.06 -7.12
N ALA A 143 17.10 -4.62 -8.37
CA ALA A 143 16.69 -3.26 -8.77
C ALA A 143 15.22 -3.00 -8.41
N ILE A 144 14.31 -3.96 -8.68
CA ILE A 144 12.89 -3.85 -8.31
C ILE A 144 12.73 -3.69 -6.79
N ARG A 145 13.60 -4.34 -6.01
CA ARG A 145 13.56 -4.37 -4.54
C ARG A 145 14.51 -3.37 -3.89
N HIS A 146 15.11 -2.46 -4.67
CA HIS A 146 16.08 -1.51 -4.16
C HIS A 146 15.38 -0.37 -3.40
N PRO A 147 15.93 0.14 -2.28
CA PRO A 147 15.32 1.23 -1.53
C PRO A 147 14.99 2.46 -2.38
N VAL A 148 15.88 2.84 -3.30
CA VAL A 148 15.65 3.97 -4.22
C VAL A 148 14.42 3.74 -5.10
N THR A 149 14.27 2.54 -5.66
CA THR A 149 13.10 2.20 -6.50
C THR A 149 11.80 2.31 -5.70
N ILE A 150 11.82 1.90 -4.43
CA ILE A 150 10.65 1.91 -3.54
C ILE A 150 10.32 3.34 -3.09
N VAL A 151 11.32 4.14 -2.69
CA VAL A 151 11.15 5.55 -2.33
C VAL A 151 10.66 6.37 -3.53
N LEU A 152 11.16 6.06 -4.73
CA LEU A 152 10.68 6.60 -6.00
C LEU A 152 9.44 5.86 -6.54
N GLY A 153 8.62 5.32 -5.63
CA GLY A 153 7.37 4.60 -5.92
C GLY A 153 6.47 5.36 -6.90
N TYR A 154 6.44 6.69 -6.81
CA TYR A 154 5.71 7.57 -7.73
C TYR A 154 6.02 7.24 -9.19
N PHE A 155 7.29 7.17 -9.56
CA PHE A 155 7.72 6.85 -10.92
C PHE A 155 7.66 5.35 -11.19
N SER A 156 8.17 4.53 -10.26
CA SER A 156 8.38 3.10 -10.49
C SER A 156 7.08 2.29 -10.43
N MET A 157 6.35 2.38 -9.32
CA MET A 157 5.17 1.56 -9.06
C MET A 157 3.91 2.18 -9.68
N PHE A 158 3.71 3.49 -9.56
CA PHE A 158 2.45 4.12 -9.94
C PHE A 158 2.44 4.56 -11.41
N ILE A 159 3.39 5.40 -11.85
CA ILE A 159 3.48 5.80 -13.27
C ILE A 159 3.81 4.59 -14.14
N VAL A 160 4.94 3.90 -13.88
CA VAL A 160 5.37 2.80 -14.75
C VAL A 160 4.54 1.54 -14.52
N GLY A 161 4.35 1.10 -13.27
CA GLY A 161 3.64 -0.14 -12.96
C GLY A 161 2.13 -0.05 -13.20
N MET A 162 1.44 0.80 -12.43
CA MET A 162 -0.02 0.92 -12.44
C MET A 162 -0.54 1.58 -13.70
N CYS A 163 0.20 2.47 -14.36
CA CYS A 163 -0.30 3.15 -15.56
C CYS A 163 0.29 2.60 -16.87
N VAL A 164 1.59 2.82 -17.12
CA VAL A 164 2.21 2.52 -18.43
C VAL A 164 2.19 1.02 -18.74
N ARG A 165 2.73 0.18 -17.84
CA ARG A 165 2.84 -1.27 -18.06
C ARG A 165 1.47 -1.94 -18.08
N SER A 166 0.54 -1.51 -17.23
CA SER A 166 -0.81 -2.08 -17.21
C SER A 166 -1.53 -1.82 -18.54
N PHE A 167 -1.46 -0.58 -19.05
CA PHE A 167 -2.02 -0.22 -20.35
C PHE A 167 -1.36 -1.00 -21.48
N ILE A 168 -0.02 -1.01 -21.58
CA ILE A 168 0.69 -1.75 -22.63
C ILE A 168 0.35 -3.25 -22.59
N SER A 169 0.23 -3.84 -21.40
CA SER A 169 -0.06 -5.27 -21.25
C SER A 169 -1.45 -5.67 -21.74
N ASN A 170 -2.45 -4.79 -21.57
CA ASN A 170 -3.81 -5.05 -22.03
C ASN A 170 -4.61 -3.72 -22.19
N PRO A 171 -4.46 -3.02 -23.33
CA PRO A 171 -5.06 -1.70 -23.52
C PRO A 171 -6.58 -1.70 -23.38
N ARG A 172 -7.25 -2.77 -23.82
CA ARG A 172 -8.71 -2.89 -23.74
C ARG A 172 -9.23 -2.98 -22.30
N LYS A 173 -8.50 -3.67 -21.41
CA LYS A 173 -8.90 -3.83 -20.00
C LYS A 173 -8.45 -2.70 -19.10
N HIS A 174 -7.38 -2.00 -19.48
CA HIS A 174 -6.71 -1.01 -18.64
C HIS A 174 -6.59 0.35 -19.35
N PHE A 175 -7.61 0.74 -20.12
CA PHE A 175 -7.64 2.04 -20.81
C PHE A 175 -7.68 3.21 -19.81
N ASP A 176 -8.35 3.02 -18.68
CA ASP A 176 -8.37 3.95 -17.55
C ASP A 176 -6.96 4.27 -17.00
N SER A 177 -6.00 3.35 -17.11
CA SER A 177 -4.58 3.59 -16.83
C SER A 177 -3.95 4.67 -17.71
N LEU A 178 -4.26 4.66 -19.01
CA LEU A 178 -3.78 5.71 -19.92
C LEU A 178 -4.46 7.03 -19.60
N VAL A 179 -5.77 7.01 -19.37
CA VAL A 179 -6.54 8.22 -19.03
C VAL A 179 -6.02 8.84 -17.72
N ALA A 180 -5.75 8.04 -16.69
CA ALA A 180 -5.19 8.51 -15.43
C ALA A 180 -3.83 9.18 -15.64
N LEU A 181 -2.95 8.55 -16.42
CA LEU A 181 -1.63 9.10 -16.71
C LEU A 181 -1.70 10.42 -17.49
N VAL A 182 -2.54 10.50 -18.51
CA VAL A 182 -2.72 11.72 -19.32
C VAL A 182 -3.28 12.84 -18.43
N LEU A 183 -4.34 12.59 -17.68
CA LEU A 183 -4.93 13.58 -16.77
C LEU A 183 -3.91 14.07 -15.75
N HIS A 184 -3.12 13.17 -15.17
CA HIS A 184 -2.10 13.50 -14.19
C HIS A 184 -1.01 14.42 -14.77
N ILE A 185 -0.50 14.09 -15.96
CA ILE A 185 0.48 14.92 -16.67
C ILE A 185 -0.13 16.26 -17.06
N THR A 186 -1.35 16.27 -17.60
CA THR A 186 -2.06 17.49 -17.98
C THR A 186 -2.24 18.42 -16.78
N VAL A 187 -2.71 17.93 -15.63
CA VAL A 187 -2.84 18.74 -14.41
C VAL A 187 -1.48 19.28 -13.96
N ALA A 188 -0.43 18.46 -13.98
CA ALA A 188 0.92 18.90 -13.63
C ALA A 188 1.40 20.05 -14.54
N VAL A 189 1.23 19.91 -15.86
CA VAL A 189 1.65 20.90 -16.86
C VAL A 189 0.83 22.18 -16.72
N LEU A 190 -0.49 22.10 -16.58
CA LEU A 190 -1.35 23.27 -16.40
C LEU A 190 -1.02 24.02 -15.11
N LEU A 191 -0.79 23.31 -14.00
CA LEU A 191 -0.35 23.96 -12.74
C LEU A 191 0.95 24.73 -12.93
N PHE A 192 1.92 24.15 -13.65
CA PHE A 192 3.19 24.80 -13.92
C PHE A 192 3.02 26.04 -14.80
N ILE A 193 2.22 25.97 -15.86
CA ILE A 193 2.01 27.08 -16.81
C ILE A 193 1.27 28.25 -16.15
N PHE A 194 0.18 27.98 -15.41
CA PHE A 194 -0.69 29.03 -14.89
C PHE A 194 -0.32 29.54 -13.49
N TRP A 195 0.32 28.72 -12.66
CA TRP A 195 0.70 29.10 -11.28
C TRP A 195 2.21 28.99 -10.99
N GLY A 196 3.01 28.59 -11.98
CA GLY A 196 4.47 28.52 -11.88
C GLY A 196 5.00 27.29 -11.15
N TRP A 197 6.34 27.17 -11.13
CA TRP A 197 7.04 26.00 -10.61
C TRP A 197 6.78 25.74 -9.12
N GLN A 198 6.56 26.78 -8.31
CA GLN A 198 6.31 26.60 -6.87
C GLN A 198 4.97 25.92 -6.61
N ALA A 199 3.91 26.34 -7.31
CA ALA A 199 2.60 25.71 -7.19
C ALA A 199 2.67 24.25 -7.66
N TRP A 200 3.29 24.00 -8.82
CA TRP A 200 3.55 22.65 -9.29
C TRP A 200 4.31 21.82 -8.25
N PHE A 201 5.39 22.34 -7.67
CA PHE A 201 6.22 21.59 -6.75
C PHE A 201 5.50 21.28 -5.43
N PHE A 202 4.97 22.29 -4.74
CA PHE A 202 4.41 22.14 -3.40
C PHE A 202 2.99 21.58 -3.40
N MET A 203 2.15 21.92 -4.37
CA MET A 203 0.76 21.44 -4.43
C MET A 203 0.66 20.06 -5.08
N PHE A 204 1.54 19.75 -6.03
CA PHE A 204 1.40 18.57 -6.88
C PHE A 204 2.57 17.59 -6.70
N PHE A 205 3.77 17.97 -7.10
CA PHE A 205 4.89 17.02 -7.19
C PHE A 205 5.27 16.41 -5.83
N LEU A 206 5.49 17.24 -4.81
CA LEU A 206 5.98 16.81 -3.50
C LEU A 206 4.94 15.97 -2.71
N PRO A 207 3.64 16.35 -2.63
CA PRO A 207 2.63 15.52 -1.97
C PRO A 207 2.52 14.12 -2.59
N PHE A 208 2.54 14.04 -3.93
CA PHE A 208 2.53 12.75 -4.63
C PHE A 208 3.80 11.95 -4.39
N LEU A 209 4.99 12.57 -4.43
CA LEU A 209 6.24 11.90 -4.13
C LEU A 209 6.22 11.25 -2.74
N ILE A 210 5.71 11.97 -1.73
CA ILE A 210 5.56 11.46 -0.36
C ILE A 210 4.54 10.33 -0.31
N ALA A 211 3.34 10.55 -0.84
CA ALA A 211 2.24 9.59 -0.77
C ALA A 211 2.60 8.26 -1.45
N PHE A 212 3.16 8.33 -2.66
CA PHE A 212 3.52 7.16 -3.43
C PHE A 212 4.78 6.46 -2.91
N GLY A 213 5.81 7.20 -2.48
CA GLY A 213 7.01 6.62 -1.88
C GLY A 213 6.69 5.90 -0.56
N MET A 214 5.89 6.53 0.29
CA MET A 214 5.44 5.92 1.54
C MET A 214 4.47 4.76 1.29
N GLY A 215 3.53 4.88 0.36
CA GLY A 215 2.61 3.81 -0.02
C GLY A 215 3.35 2.56 -0.52
N ALA A 216 4.33 2.75 -1.42
CA ALA A 216 5.19 1.67 -1.91
C ALA A 216 6.00 1.02 -0.77
N TYR A 217 6.54 1.83 0.15
CA TYR A 217 7.27 1.31 1.31
C TYR A 217 6.37 0.55 2.30
N LEU A 218 5.20 1.10 2.64
CA LEU A 218 4.23 0.42 3.52
C LEU A 218 3.88 -0.95 2.94
N PHE A 219 3.56 -1.00 1.65
CA PHE A 219 3.25 -2.25 0.97
C PHE A 219 4.44 -3.24 0.97
N TYR A 220 5.67 -2.76 0.74
CA TYR A 220 6.88 -3.58 0.81
C TYR A 220 7.12 -4.12 2.23
N ALA A 221 7.23 -3.23 3.22
CA ALA A 221 7.63 -3.57 4.58
C ALA A 221 6.58 -4.41 5.31
N GLN A 222 5.32 -4.30 4.93
CA GLN A 222 4.26 -5.12 5.52
C GLN A 222 4.32 -6.59 5.10
N HIS A 223 5.05 -6.92 4.02
CA HIS A 223 5.29 -8.28 3.52
C HIS A 223 6.78 -8.63 3.40
N ASN A 224 7.66 -7.76 3.86
CA ASN A 224 9.10 -7.94 3.78
C ASN A 224 9.80 -7.39 5.03
N PHE A 225 9.68 -8.14 6.11
CA PHE A 225 10.13 -7.76 7.45
C PHE A 225 10.83 -8.94 8.14
N PRO A 226 11.68 -8.68 9.17
CA PRO A 226 12.31 -9.76 9.93
C PRO A 226 11.30 -10.73 10.52
N GLY A 227 11.50 -12.03 10.28
CA GLY A 227 10.61 -13.10 10.73
C GLY A 227 9.43 -13.41 9.80
N VAL A 228 9.23 -12.68 8.70
CA VAL A 228 8.22 -13.03 7.68
C VAL A 228 8.41 -14.48 7.21
N GLU A 229 7.31 -15.22 7.01
CA GLU A 229 7.35 -16.58 6.46
C GLU A 229 6.73 -16.65 5.06
N PHE A 230 7.22 -17.57 4.23
CA PHE A 230 6.66 -17.88 2.91
C PHE A 230 6.44 -19.38 2.76
N TYR A 231 5.41 -19.78 2.02
CA TYR A 231 5.02 -21.19 1.89
C TYR A 231 5.04 -21.65 0.44
N GLU A 232 5.42 -22.91 0.24
CA GLU A 232 5.20 -23.62 -1.01
C GLU A 232 3.72 -23.95 -1.18
N ASN A 233 3.25 -24.03 -2.42
CA ASN A 233 1.83 -24.23 -2.75
C ASN A 233 1.18 -25.41 -2.01
N LYS A 234 1.91 -26.50 -1.76
CA LYS A 234 1.37 -27.70 -1.09
C LYS A 234 1.09 -27.50 0.41
N ASN A 235 1.77 -26.56 1.06
CA ASN A 235 1.67 -26.30 2.50
C ASN A 235 0.95 -24.98 2.81
N TRP A 236 0.40 -24.32 1.79
CA TRP A 236 -0.21 -23.01 1.95
C TRP A 236 -1.63 -23.15 2.51
N VAL A 237 -1.86 -22.51 3.65
CA VAL A 237 -3.17 -22.35 4.28
C VAL A 237 -3.39 -20.85 4.47
N TYR A 238 -4.50 -20.34 3.94
CA TYR A 238 -4.75 -18.90 3.80
C TYR A 238 -4.56 -18.13 5.11
N GLU A 239 -5.08 -18.64 6.21
CA GLU A 239 -5.07 -17.95 7.51
C GLU A 239 -3.67 -17.87 8.10
N LYS A 240 -2.92 -18.96 8.00
CA LYS A 240 -1.53 -19.01 8.45
C LYS A 240 -0.67 -18.05 7.63
N ALA A 241 -0.83 -18.06 6.31
CA ALA A 241 -0.13 -17.12 5.42
C ALA A 241 -0.54 -15.66 5.69
N ALA A 242 -1.82 -15.39 5.94
CA ALA A 242 -2.30 -14.05 6.25
C ALA A 242 -1.62 -13.46 7.50
N LEU A 243 -1.46 -14.26 8.55
CA LEU A 243 -0.88 -13.84 9.84
C LEU A 243 0.64 -13.89 9.88
N GLU A 244 1.26 -14.93 9.33
CA GLU A 244 2.71 -15.16 9.45
C GLU A 244 3.51 -14.48 8.34
N SER A 245 2.83 -14.04 7.27
CA SER A 245 3.44 -13.35 6.14
C SER A 245 3.02 -11.88 5.98
N SER A 246 2.26 -11.36 6.94
CA SER A 246 1.91 -9.95 7.05
C SER A 246 2.27 -9.46 8.44
N SER A 247 2.77 -8.23 8.56
CA SER A 247 3.16 -7.69 9.88
C SER A 247 2.05 -6.88 10.54
N PHE A 248 2.19 -6.71 11.86
CA PHE A 248 1.69 -5.55 12.57
C PHE A 248 2.75 -4.44 12.56
N MET A 249 2.54 -3.38 11.79
CA MET A 249 3.43 -2.22 11.78
C MET A 249 3.06 -1.26 12.91
N LYS A 250 3.87 -1.25 13.97
CA LYS A 250 3.70 -0.35 15.10
C LYS A 250 4.02 1.08 14.68
N MET A 251 3.10 1.99 14.94
CA MET A 251 3.21 3.40 14.59
C MET A 251 2.76 4.26 15.77
N HIS A 252 3.27 5.49 15.84
CA HIS A 252 2.75 6.50 16.75
C HIS A 252 1.28 6.82 16.38
N PRO A 253 0.38 7.16 17.34
CA PRO A 253 -1.03 7.42 17.06
C PRO A 253 -1.29 8.42 15.92
N LEU A 254 -0.42 9.42 15.76
CA LEU A 254 -0.49 10.36 14.64
C LEU A 254 -0.34 9.66 13.27
N MET A 255 0.64 8.77 13.15
CA MET A 255 0.86 8.01 11.93
C MET A 255 -0.18 6.92 11.73
N GLU A 256 -0.71 6.31 12.80
CA GLU A 256 -1.88 5.43 12.68
C GLU A 256 -3.09 6.16 12.11
N TRP A 257 -3.27 7.44 12.46
CA TRP A 257 -4.31 8.27 11.88
C TRP A 257 -4.04 8.58 10.41
N PHE A 258 -2.86 9.11 10.04
CA PHE A 258 -2.56 9.37 8.63
C PHE A 258 -2.56 8.11 7.76
N THR A 259 -2.22 6.96 8.31
CA THR A 259 -2.22 5.69 7.60
C THR A 259 -3.48 4.87 7.88
N GLY A 260 -4.58 5.48 8.32
CA GLY A 260 -5.87 4.80 8.45
C GLY A 260 -5.81 3.43 9.13
N ASN A 261 -5.00 3.25 10.18
CA ASN A 261 -4.76 1.95 10.82
C ASN A 261 -4.31 0.80 9.90
N ILE A 262 -3.74 1.08 8.72
CA ILE A 262 -3.20 0.04 7.82
C ILE A 262 -2.09 -0.76 8.49
N GLY A 263 -1.47 -0.23 9.54
CA GLY A 263 -0.48 -0.94 10.35
C GLY A 263 -0.98 -2.30 10.86
N TYR A 264 -2.28 -2.48 11.10
CA TYR A 264 -2.91 -3.76 11.48
C TYR A 264 -3.11 -4.68 10.27
N HIS A 265 -2.10 -4.76 9.39
CA HIS A 265 -2.20 -5.40 8.09
C HIS A 265 -2.43 -6.90 8.15
N HIS A 266 -1.86 -7.58 9.13
CA HIS A 266 -2.15 -8.98 9.42
C HIS A 266 -3.65 -9.24 9.70
N ILE A 267 -4.35 -8.32 10.38
CA ILE A 267 -5.80 -8.41 10.60
C ILE A 267 -6.55 -8.15 9.29
N HIS A 268 -6.09 -7.17 8.51
CA HIS A 268 -6.64 -6.89 7.19
C HIS A 268 -6.52 -8.09 6.24
N HIS A 269 -5.37 -8.77 6.22
CA HIS A 269 -5.20 -10.00 5.44
C HIS A 269 -6.03 -11.16 5.97
N LEU A 270 -6.21 -11.25 7.29
CA LEU A 270 -7.06 -12.27 7.89
C LEU A 270 -8.53 -12.10 7.47
N ASN A 271 -9.02 -10.86 7.43
CA ASN A 271 -10.36 -10.53 6.97
C ASN A 271 -10.42 -9.10 6.40
N SER A 272 -10.24 -9.01 5.08
CA SER A 272 -10.22 -7.74 4.34
C SER A 272 -11.58 -7.07 4.23
N LYS A 273 -12.63 -7.65 4.83
CA LYS A 273 -13.97 -7.07 4.94
C LYS A 273 -14.16 -6.19 6.16
N ILE A 274 -13.18 -6.12 7.07
CA ILE A 274 -13.23 -5.25 8.25
C ILE A 274 -12.86 -3.82 7.84
N PRO A 275 -13.72 -2.82 8.07
CA PRO A 275 -13.34 -1.43 7.85
C PRO A 275 -12.11 -1.02 8.67
N PHE A 276 -11.23 -0.24 8.08
CA PHE A 276 -9.95 0.18 8.66
C PHE A 276 -10.09 0.80 10.07
N TYR A 277 -11.20 1.50 10.32
CA TYR A 277 -11.47 2.15 11.60
C TYR A 277 -11.86 1.17 12.73
N ARG A 278 -12.13 -0.10 12.39
CA ARG A 278 -12.46 -1.18 13.35
C ARG A 278 -11.29 -2.13 13.59
N LEU A 279 -10.19 -2.06 12.85
CA LEU A 279 -9.04 -2.97 13.01
C LEU A 279 -8.47 -2.98 14.43
N LYS A 280 -8.44 -1.82 15.09
CA LYS A 280 -8.04 -1.69 16.51
C LYS A 280 -9.01 -2.40 17.47
N GLU A 281 -10.31 -2.38 17.18
CA GLU A 281 -11.32 -3.09 17.97
C GLU A 281 -11.05 -4.60 17.91
N VAL A 282 -10.72 -5.12 16.74
CA VAL A 282 -10.36 -6.53 16.52
C VAL A 282 -9.08 -6.90 17.25
N MET A 283 -8.02 -6.10 17.12
CA MET A 283 -6.76 -6.31 17.83
C MET A 283 -6.95 -6.39 19.35
N LYS A 284 -7.81 -5.52 19.91
CA LYS A 284 -8.11 -5.51 21.34
C LYS A 284 -8.94 -6.72 21.78
N HIS A 285 -9.83 -7.21 20.93
CA HIS A 285 -10.80 -8.25 21.28
C HIS A 285 -10.21 -9.67 21.27
N PHE A 286 -9.28 -9.96 20.36
CA PHE A 286 -8.72 -11.32 20.20
C PHE A 286 -7.29 -11.39 20.73
N ALA A 287 -7.08 -12.17 21.80
CA ALA A 287 -5.76 -12.41 22.36
C ALA A 287 -4.81 -13.09 21.35
N GLU A 288 -5.36 -13.93 20.46
CA GLU A 288 -4.61 -14.63 19.41
C GLU A 288 -3.93 -13.68 18.42
N LEU A 289 -4.47 -12.47 18.23
CA LEU A 289 -3.91 -11.48 17.32
C LEU A 289 -2.80 -10.63 17.97
N GLN A 290 -2.64 -10.71 19.31
CA GLN A 290 -1.64 -9.94 20.03
C GLN A 290 -0.23 -10.50 19.86
N ASN A 291 -0.10 -11.81 19.67
CA ASN A 291 1.17 -12.50 19.43
C ASN A 291 1.50 -12.55 17.92
N CYS A 292 1.49 -11.38 17.26
CA CYS A 292 1.78 -11.25 15.84
C CYS A 292 3.23 -10.78 15.59
N LYS A 293 3.72 -11.00 14.37
CA LYS A 293 5.03 -10.51 13.93
C LYS A 293 4.96 -9.01 13.66
N THR A 294 5.95 -8.25 14.13
CA THR A 294 5.88 -6.78 14.11
C THR A 294 7.01 -6.13 13.33
N THR A 295 6.74 -4.96 12.75
CA THR A 295 7.74 -4.02 12.24
C THR A 295 7.36 -2.59 12.66
N SER A 296 8.11 -1.56 12.24
CA SER A 296 7.81 -0.16 12.52
C SER A 296 8.37 0.78 11.45
N LEU A 297 8.01 2.06 11.54
CA LEU A 297 8.56 3.13 10.70
C LEU A 297 9.88 3.73 11.25
N THR A 298 10.53 3.09 12.22
CA THR A 298 11.83 3.57 12.74
C THR A 298 12.93 3.32 11.70
N PRO A 299 13.95 4.18 11.58
CA PRO A 299 15.04 3.99 10.62
C PRO A 299 15.73 2.62 10.73
N LYS A 300 15.88 2.10 11.96
CA LYS A 300 16.43 0.76 12.22
C LYS A 300 15.55 -0.34 11.62
N ALA A 301 14.23 -0.30 11.83
CA ALA A 301 13.30 -1.28 11.26
C ALA A 301 13.22 -1.17 9.73
N MET A 302 13.17 0.04 9.19
CA MET A 302 13.21 0.27 7.74
C MET A 302 14.46 -0.34 7.10
N SER A 303 15.63 -0.08 7.70
CA SER A 303 16.90 -0.68 7.27
C SER A 303 16.86 -2.21 7.31
N ALA A 304 16.31 -2.79 8.38
CA ALA A 304 16.16 -4.24 8.50
C ALA A 304 15.28 -4.81 7.37
N CYS A 305 14.10 -4.21 7.11
CA CYS A 305 13.23 -4.59 6.00
C CYS A 305 13.95 -4.52 4.65
N PHE A 306 14.72 -3.47 4.37
CA PHE A 306 15.40 -3.33 3.09
C PHE A 306 16.58 -4.30 2.90
N LYS A 307 17.23 -4.76 3.98
CA LYS A 307 18.32 -5.75 3.89
C LYS A 307 17.85 -7.14 3.45
N LEU A 308 16.58 -7.47 3.66
CA LEU A 308 15.98 -8.76 3.33
C LEU A 308 15.67 -8.89 1.84
N LYS A 309 16.34 -9.82 1.16
CA LYS A 309 16.28 -9.97 -0.30
C LYS A 309 15.85 -11.34 -0.78
N VAL A 310 16.24 -12.43 -0.13
CA VAL A 310 16.04 -13.80 -0.65
C VAL A 310 15.41 -14.67 0.43
N TRP A 311 14.48 -15.54 0.06
CA TRP A 311 13.90 -16.52 0.97
C TRP A 311 14.79 -17.75 1.05
N ASP A 312 15.33 -18.04 2.23
CA ASP A 312 16.07 -19.27 2.48
C ASP A 312 15.14 -20.36 3.02
N GLN A 313 14.98 -21.44 2.26
CA GLN A 313 14.04 -22.53 2.57
C GLN A 313 14.53 -23.38 3.75
N GLU A 314 15.85 -23.49 3.93
CA GLU A 314 16.46 -24.30 5.00
C GLU A 314 16.26 -23.64 6.36
N SER A 315 16.68 -22.37 6.50
CA SER A 315 16.52 -21.63 7.74
C SER A 315 15.13 -20.99 7.92
N LYS A 316 14.23 -21.14 6.94
CA LYS A 316 12.85 -20.59 6.94
C LYS A 316 12.79 -19.10 7.28
N GLN A 317 13.69 -18.32 6.68
CA GLN A 317 13.76 -16.88 6.90
C GLN A 317 14.18 -16.16 5.62
N MET A 318 13.82 -14.87 5.57
CA MET A 318 14.42 -13.98 4.61
C MET A 318 15.86 -13.65 5.03
N ILE A 319 16.78 -13.68 4.07
CA ILE A 319 18.19 -13.32 4.25
C ILE A 319 18.59 -12.21 3.27
N GLY A 320 19.66 -11.51 3.62
CA GLY A 320 20.31 -10.56 2.71
C GLY A 320 21.23 -11.27 1.71
N VAL A 321 21.59 -10.59 0.63
CA VAL A 321 22.49 -11.14 -0.40
C VAL A 321 23.84 -11.58 0.20
N LYS A 322 24.34 -10.86 1.21
CA LYS A 322 25.59 -11.22 1.92
C LYS A 322 25.51 -12.53 2.70
N GLY A 323 24.31 -12.96 3.09
CA GLY A 323 24.09 -14.23 3.81
C GLY A 323 23.88 -15.44 2.89
N LEU A 324 24.08 -15.27 1.57
CA LEU A 324 24.01 -16.38 0.61
C LEU A 324 25.32 -17.16 0.51
N ASN A 325 26.43 -16.53 0.93
CA ASN A 325 27.79 -17.07 0.90
C ASN A 325 28.03 -18.05 2.03
#